data_AF-G3H0J1-F1
#
_entry.id   AF-G3H0J1-F1
#
_cell.length_a   1.000
_cell.length_b   1.000
_cell.length_c   1.000
_cell.angle_alpha   90.00
_cell.angle_beta   90.00
_cell.angle_gamma   90.00
#
_symmetry.space_group_name_H-M   'P 1'
#
loop_
_entity.id
_entity.type
_entity.pdbx_description
1 polymer ?
#
loop_
_entity_poly.entity_id
_entity_poly.type
_entity_poly.pdbx_seq_one_letter_code
_entity_poly.pdbx_strand_id
1 'polypeptide(L)'
;SLCLQNPGIDIGDVSERKALRKSLKCKNFQWYLDHVYPEMRRYNNTIAYGELRNNKAKDVCLDQGPLENHTAILYPCHGWGPQNGAIMNKGTGRCLEVENRGLAGIDLILRSCTGQRWTIKNSIK
;
A
#
# COMPACT_ATOMS: atom_id res chain seq x y z
N SER A 1 -2.61 -2.51 -17.46
CA SER A 1 -3.19 -1.17 -17.70
C SER A 1 -3.53 -0.52 -16.36
N LEU A 2 -2.57 0.19 -15.76
CA LEU A 2 -2.81 0.99 -14.55
C LEU A 2 -3.39 2.36 -14.96
N CYS A 3 -4.65 2.37 -15.37
CA CYS A 3 -5.46 3.57 -15.22
C CYS A 3 -6.29 3.35 -13.96
N LEU A 4 -5.85 3.98 -12.88
CA LEU A 4 -6.71 4.28 -11.74
C LEU A 4 -8.01 4.83 -12.33
N GLN A 5 -9.11 4.15 -12.05
CA GLN A 5 -10.44 4.65 -12.39
C GLN A 5 -10.52 6.08 -11.90
N ASN A 6 -10.98 6.97 -12.79
CA ASN A 6 -11.03 8.40 -12.62
C ASN A 6 -11.48 8.73 -11.17
N PRO A 7 -10.65 9.34 -10.31
CA PRO A 7 -10.90 9.43 -8.86
C PRO A 7 -12.07 10.36 -8.47
N GLY A 8 -12.97 10.67 -9.41
CA GLY A 8 -14.01 11.70 -9.26
C GLY A 8 -13.45 13.13 -9.28
N ILE A 9 -12.17 13.29 -9.60
CA ILE A 9 -11.50 14.59 -9.67
C ILE A 9 -11.66 15.13 -11.09
N ASP A 10 -12.36 16.26 -11.22
CA ASP A 10 -12.35 17.02 -12.46
C ASP A 10 -10.98 17.68 -12.63
N ILE A 11 -10.25 17.23 -13.64
CA ILE A 11 -8.93 17.75 -14.00
C ILE A 11 -9.01 18.85 -15.09
N GLY A 12 -10.23 19.21 -15.51
CA GLY A 12 -10.49 20.11 -16.61
C GLY A 12 -10.18 19.51 -17.98
N ASP A 13 -10.24 20.36 -19.02
CA ASP A 13 -9.89 19.95 -20.38
C ASP A 13 -8.37 19.83 -20.57
N VAL A 14 -7.95 18.68 -21.09
CA VAL A 14 -6.54 18.35 -21.37
C VAL A 14 -6.28 18.13 -22.87
N SER A 15 -7.22 18.51 -23.74
CA SER A 15 -7.17 18.28 -25.18
C SER A 15 -5.95 18.93 -25.84
N GLU A 16 -5.63 20.18 -25.48
CA GLU A 16 -4.44 20.88 -26.01
C GLU A 16 -3.13 20.17 -25.63
N ARG A 17 -3.00 19.71 -24.39
CA ARG A 17 -1.80 18.97 -23.91
C ARG A 17 -1.65 17.64 -24.65
N LYS A 18 -2.76 16.95 -24.93
CA LYS A 18 -2.75 15.71 -25.73
C LYS A 18 -2.37 15.98 -27.19
N ALA A 19 -2.89 17.07 -27.78
CA ALA A 19 -2.54 17.48 -29.14
C ALA A 19 -1.06 17.83 -29.27
N LEU A 20 -0.52 18.58 -28.30
CA LEU A 20 0.91 18.91 -28.22
C LEU A 20 1.80 17.66 -28.13
N ARG A 21 1.44 16.68 -27.30
CA ARG A 21 2.16 15.40 -27.21
C ARG A 21 2.20 14.67 -28.56
N LYS A 22 1.10 14.73 -29.33
CA LYS A 22 1.00 14.11 -30.67
C LYS A 22 1.84 14.87 -31.70
N SER A 23 1.79 16.20 -31.72
CA SER A 23 2.55 17.02 -32.67
C SER A 23 4.06 16.88 -32.47
N LEU A 24 4.52 16.82 -31.22
CA LEU A 24 5.92 16.60 -30.86
C LEU A 24 6.40 15.16 -31.01
N LYS A 25 5.52 14.23 -31.41
CA LYS A 25 5.82 12.80 -31.58
C LYS A 25 6.51 12.18 -30.35
N CYS A 26 6.06 12.55 -29.15
CA CYS A 26 6.67 12.09 -27.90
C CYS A 26 6.62 10.56 -27.76
N LYS A 27 7.67 10.00 -27.13
CA LYS A 27 7.67 8.59 -26.70
C LYS A 27 6.64 8.36 -25.58
N ASN A 28 6.19 7.12 -25.43
CA ASN A 28 5.22 6.77 -24.39
C ASN A 28 5.89 6.66 -23.00
N PHE A 29 5.08 6.57 -21.95
CA PHE A 29 5.61 6.52 -20.58
C PHE A 29 6.38 5.21 -20.31
N GLN A 30 6.00 4.11 -20.97
CA GLN A 30 6.74 2.85 -20.88
C GLN A 30 8.18 3.02 -21.37
N TRP A 31 8.37 3.66 -22.53
CA TRP A 31 9.70 3.98 -23.06
C TRP A 31 10.53 4.80 -22.08
N TYR A 32 9.92 5.79 -21.40
CA TYR A 32 10.60 6.58 -20.37
C TYR A 32 11.08 5.70 -19.20
N LEU A 33 10.22 4.83 -18.68
CA LEU A 33 10.59 3.89 -17.61
C LEU A 33 11.64 2.87 -18.05
N ASP A 34 11.71 2.55 -19.33
CA ASP A 34 12.69 1.60 -19.87
C ASP A 34 14.05 2.22 -20.17
N HIS A 35 14.10 3.50 -20.57
CA HIS A 35 15.31 4.10 -21.15
C HIS A 35 15.81 5.34 -20.41
N VAL A 36 14.97 6.03 -19.64
CA VAL A 36 15.34 7.26 -18.92
C VAL A 36 15.41 7.01 -17.42
N TYR A 37 14.48 6.23 -16.86
CA TYR A 37 14.45 5.92 -15.42
C TYR A 37 14.32 4.40 -15.15
N PRO A 38 15.28 3.58 -15.63
CA PRO A 38 15.23 2.12 -15.55
C PRO A 38 15.31 1.55 -14.13
N GLU A 39 15.91 2.28 -13.19
CA GLU A 39 16.02 1.90 -11.78
C GLU A 39 14.70 2.04 -11.00
N MET A 40 13.69 2.68 -11.60
CA MET A 40 12.37 2.77 -11.00
C MET A 40 11.80 1.38 -10.77
N ARG A 41 11.56 1.03 -9.50
CA ARG A 41 10.96 -0.26 -9.14
C ARG A 41 9.58 -0.40 -9.78
N ARG A 42 9.41 -1.48 -10.53
CA ARG A 42 8.13 -1.87 -11.12
C ARG A 42 7.58 -3.06 -10.40
N TYR A 43 6.31 -2.97 -10.04
CA TYR A 43 5.64 -4.04 -9.33
C TYR A 43 4.66 -4.77 -10.25
N ASN A 44 5.19 -5.71 -11.02
CA ASN A 44 4.42 -6.42 -12.05
C ASN A 44 3.44 -7.45 -11.46
N ASN A 45 3.72 -7.93 -10.25
CA ASN A 45 2.91 -8.95 -9.55
C ASN A 45 2.20 -8.37 -8.32
N THR A 46 2.03 -7.05 -8.27
CA THR A 46 1.29 -6.41 -7.18
C THR A 46 -0.20 -6.70 -7.33
N ILE A 47 -0.76 -7.38 -6.36
CA ILE A 47 -2.21 -7.58 -6.22
C ILE A 47 -2.86 -6.47 -5.37
N ALA A 48 -2.03 -5.64 -4.72
CA ALA A 48 -2.39 -4.88 -3.53
C ALA A 48 -1.35 -3.80 -3.15
N TYR A 49 -1.77 -2.56 -2.82
CA TYR A 49 -0.89 -1.51 -2.29
C TYR A 49 -1.62 -0.52 -1.35
N GLY A 50 -0.90 0.13 -0.43
CA GLY A 50 -1.45 1.09 0.56
C GLY A 50 -1.00 0.82 2.00
N GLU A 51 -1.51 1.60 2.95
CA GLU A 51 -1.55 1.31 4.41
C GLU A 51 -2.15 -0.04 4.67
N LEU A 52 -1.91 -0.57 5.87
CA LEU A 52 -2.50 -1.80 6.34
C LEU A 52 -3.03 -1.58 7.77
N ARG A 53 -4.33 -1.79 7.99
CA ARG A 53 -5.04 -1.49 9.24
C ARG A 53 -5.54 -2.76 9.92
N ASN A 54 -5.62 -2.80 11.24
CA ASN A 54 -6.21 -3.93 11.94
C ASN A 54 -7.59 -3.56 12.50
N ASN A 55 -8.54 -4.50 12.49
CA ASN A 55 -9.89 -4.24 13.00
C ASN A 55 -9.97 -3.96 14.51
N LYS A 56 -8.98 -4.38 15.32
CA LYS A 56 -8.88 -4.06 16.75
C LYS A 56 -8.22 -2.71 17.04
N ALA A 57 -7.51 -2.12 16.09
CA ALA A 57 -6.81 -0.86 16.28
C ALA A 57 -6.99 0.02 15.02
N LYS A 58 -8.11 0.74 14.99
CA LYS A 58 -8.62 1.41 13.78
C LYS A 58 -7.89 2.72 13.45
N ASP A 59 -7.31 3.36 14.45
CA ASP A 59 -6.64 4.67 14.34
C ASP A 59 -5.13 4.55 14.08
N VAL A 60 -4.60 3.32 14.06
CA VAL A 60 -3.19 3.02 13.79
C VAL A 60 -3.05 2.04 12.64
N CYS A 61 -1.94 2.15 11.93
CA CYS A 61 -1.59 1.41 10.74
C CYS A 61 -0.29 0.65 10.97
N LEU A 62 -0.11 -0.49 10.29
CA LEU A 62 1.20 -1.14 10.19
C LEU A 62 2.16 -0.15 9.53
N ASP A 63 3.24 0.18 10.23
CA ASP A 63 4.26 1.09 9.76
C ASP A 63 5.65 0.48 9.96
N GLN A 64 6.63 1.07 9.29
CA GLN A 64 8.03 0.73 9.45
C GLN A 64 8.55 1.33 10.76
N GLY A 65 9.09 0.49 11.63
CA GLY A 65 9.79 0.90 12.84
C GLY A 65 11.28 1.19 12.58
N PRO A 66 12.09 1.20 13.65
CA PRO A 66 13.52 1.50 13.55
C PRO A 66 14.26 0.64 12.51
N LEU A 67 15.13 1.28 11.73
CA LEU A 67 15.86 0.65 10.63
C LEU A 67 16.80 -0.47 11.10
N GLU A 68 17.37 -0.33 12.29
CA GLU A 68 18.40 -1.24 12.82
C GLU A 68 17.89 -2.68 12.98
N ASN A 69 16.63 -2.84 13.36
CA ASN A 69 16.02 -4.15 13.62
C ASN A 69 14.92 -4.51 12.60
N HIS A 70 14.72 -3.68 11.57
CA HIS A 70 13.67 -3.84 10.56
C HIS A 70 12.30 -4.20 11.15
N THR A 71 11.99 -3.65 12.32
CA THR A 71 10.80 -4.06 13.09
C THR A 71 9.58 -3.35 12.56
N ALA A 72 8.47 -4.06 12.38
CA ALA A 72 7.20 -3.43 12.06
C ALA A 72 6.52 -2.93 13.34
N ILE A 73 5.86 -1.78 13.27
CA ILE A 73 5.17 -1.14 14.40
C ILE A 73 3.74 -0.78 14.03
N LEU A 74 2.99 -0.28 15.01
CA LEU A 74 1.73 0.41 14.78
C LEU A 74 1.94 1.91 15.00
N TYR A 75 1.48 2.74 14.07
CA TYR A 75 1.62 4.19 14.13
C TYR A 75 0.34 4.88 13.65
N PRO A 76 -0.02 6.09 14.11
CA PRO A 76 -1.18 6.83 13.60
C PRO A 76 -1.23 6.84 12.07
N CYS A 77 -2.38 6.42 11.53
CA CYS A 77 -2.56 6.35 10.09
C CYS A 77 -2.48 7.75 9.45
N HIS A 78 -1.79 7.86 8.32
CA HIS A 78 -1.53 9.15 7.64
C HIS A 78 -2.13 9.25 6.21
N GLY A 79 -3.03 8.33 5.84
CA GLY A 79 -4.01 8.51 4.76
C GLY A 79 -4.01 7.50 3.60
N TRP A 80 -3.41 6.32 3.72
CA TRP A 80 -3.36 5.31 2.67
C TRP A 80 -4.16 4.01 2.91
N GLY A 81 -5.36 4.00 3.52
CA GLY A 81 -6.54 3.05 3.48
C GLY A 81 -6.48 1.47 3.49
N PRO A 82 -7.59 0.73 3.20
CA PRO A 82 -7.83 -0.71 3.53
C PRO A 82 -8.14 -1.84 2.41
N GLN A 83 -7.80 -3.15 2.64
CA GLN A 83 -7.89 -4.51 1.96
C GLN A 83 -7.90 -5.66 2.98
N ASN A 84 -9.04 -6.33 3.10
CA ASN A 84 -9.40 -7.30 4.13
C ASN A 84 -8.63 -8.64 4.11
N GLY A 85 -8.17 -9.11 5.28
CA GLY A 85 -7.69 -10.49 5.48
C GLY A 85 -6.72 -10.67 6.66
N ALA A 86 -6.52 -11.88 7.16
CA ALA A 86 -5.46 -12.15 8.15
C ALA A 86 -4.08 -12.19 7.47
N ILE A 87 -3.03 -11.72 8.16
CA ILE A 87 -1.64 -11.82 7.69
C ILE A 87 -0.98 -12.97 8.43
N MET A 88 -0.60 -14.00 7.69
CA MET A 88 -0.03 -15.23 8.25
C MET A 88 1.40 -15.44 7.75
N ASN A 89 2.31 -15.70 8.68
CA ASN A 89 3.62 -16.23 8.37
C ASN A 89 3.46 -17.70 7.94
N LYS A 90 3.59 -17.99 6.64
CA LYS A 90 3.38 -19.33 6.08
C LYS A 90 4.35 -20.39 6.61
N GLY A 91 5.55 -20.00 7.05
CA GLY A 91 6.55 -20.93 7.58
C GLY A 91 6.24 -21.41 9.00
N THR A 92 5.56 -20.58 9.79
CA THR A 92 5.24 -20.89 11.20
C THR A 92 3.75 -21.12 11.46
N GLY A 93 2.88 -20.77 10.51
CA GLY A 93 1.42 -20.77 10.69
C GLY A 93 0.91 -19.71 11.67
N ARG A 94 1.78 -18.82 12.17
CA ARG A 94 1.40 -17.76 13.11
C ARG A 94 0.84 -16.54 12.38
N CYS A 95 -0.16 -15.90 12.98
CA CYS A 95 -0.75 -14.68 12.47
C CYS A 95 -0.10 -13.44 13.11
N LEU A 96 0.05 -12.38 12.30
CA LEU A 96 0.31 -11.04 12.78
C LEU A 96 -0.95 -10.53 13.48
N GLU A 97 -0.82 -10.17 14.74
CA GLU A 97 -1.93 -9.86 15.63
C GLU A 97 -1.61 -8.61 16.43
N VAL A 98 -2.65 -7.86 16.77
CA VAL A 98 -2.58 -6.69 17.65
C VAL A 98 -3.00 -7.08 19.06
N GLU A 99 -2.16 -6.78 20.05
CA GLU A 99 -2.41 -7.03 21.47
C GLU A 99 -2.52 -5.71 22.23
N ASN A 100 -3.60 -5.53 22.98
CA ASN A 100 -3.75 -4.38 23.87
C ASN A 100 -3.16 -4.73 25.23
N ARG A 101 -2.18 -3.95 25.70
CA ARG A 101 -1.50 -4.13 27.00
C ARG A 101 -1.92 -3.08 28.04
N GLY A 102 -3.06 -2.43 27.86
CA GLY A 102 -3.58 -1.42 28.77
C GLY A 102 -2.70 -0.17 28.76
N LEU A 103 -2.16 0.20 29.93
CA LEU A 103 -1.32 1.41 30.08
C LEU A 103 -0.02 1.36 29.27
N ALA A 104 0.46 0.17 28.92
CA ALA A 104 1.66 -0.01 28.10
C ALA A 104 1.40 0.22 26.59
N GLY A 105 0.14 0.44 26.19
CA GLY A 105 -0.23 0.69 24.80
C GLY A 105 -0.58 -0.58 24.04
N ILE A 106 -0.25 -0.58 22.75
CA ILE A 106 -0.65 -1.62 21.78
C ILE A 106 0.60 -2.20 21.14
N ASP A 107 0.71 -3.53 21.15
CA ASP A 107 1.82 -4.27 20.56
C ASP A 107 1.41 -5.02 19.30
N LEU A 108 2.36 -5.13 18.38
CA LEU A 108 2.29 -5.97 17.20
C LEU A 108 3.04 -7.28 17.47
N ILE A 109 2.34 -8.42 17.40
CA ILE A 109 2.91 -9.72 17.79
C ILE A 109 2.60 -10.83 16.79
N LEU A 110 3.46 -11.85 16.74
CA LEU A 110 3.21 -13.09 15.99
C LEU A 110 2.76 -14.20 16.96
N ARG A 111 1.52 -14.67 16.79
CA ARG A 111 0.93 -15.71 17.67
C ARG A 111 -0.09 -16.58 16.93
N SER A 112 -0.71 -17.52 17.65
CA SER A 112 -1.86 -18.28 17.15
C SER A 112 -2.98 -17.33 16.72
N CYS A 113 -3.56 -17.61 15.55
CA CYS A 113 -4.56 -16.74 14.94
C CYS A 113 -5.80 -16.62 15.83
N THR A 114 -6.18 -15.38 16.16
CA THR A 114 -7.34 -15.09 17.02
C THR A 114 -8.56 -14.61 16.21
N GLY A 115 -8.44 -14.58 14.89
CA GLY A 115 -9.48 -14.10 13.98
C GLY A 115 -9.43 -12.59 13.71
N GLN A 116 -8.35 -11.90 14.10
CA GLN A 116 -8.13 -10.51 13.69
C GLN A 116 -8.01 -10.39 12.17
N ARG A 117 -8.42 -9.23 11.66
CA ARG A 117 -8.48 -8.95 10.22
C ARG A 117 -7.70 -7.68 9.94
N TRP A 118 -6.84 -7.77 8.94
CA TRP A 118 -6.06 -6.67 8.42
C TRP A 118 -6.69 -6.09 7.15
N THR A 119 -6.38 -4.84 6.86
CA THR A 119 -7.00 -4.06 5.79
C THR A 119 -5.97 -3.19 5.04
N ILE A 120 -5.48 -3.52 3.81
CA ILE A 120 -4.73 -2.64 2.82
C ILE A 120 -5.36 -1.87 1.61
N LYS A 121 -5.23 -0.54 1.45
CA LYS A 121 -6.11 0.31 0.58
C LYS A 121 -6.54 -0.10 -0.81
N ASN A 122 -5.60 -0.42 -1.66
CA ASN A 122 -5.84 -0.44 -3.09
C ASN A 122 -5.56 -1.83 -3.61
N SER A 123 -6.61 -2.58 -3.94
CA SER A 123 -6.45 -3.83 -4.69
C SER A 123 -6.30 -3.55 -6.18
N ILE A 124 -5.38 -4.25 -6.82
CA ILE A 124 -5.22 -4.24 -8.27
C ILE A 124 -6.05 -5.43 -8.79
N LYS A 125 -7.24 -5.14 -9.32
CA LYS A 125 -8.05 -6.13 -10.04
C LYS A 125 -7.62 -6.22 -11.50
#